data_AF-A0A453LG20-F1
#
_entry.id   AF-A0A453LG20-F1
#
_cell.length_a   1.000
_cell.length_b   1.000
_cell.length_c   1.000
_cell.angle_alpha   90.00
_cell.angle_beta   90.00
_cell.angle_gamma   90.00
#
_symmetry.space_group_name_H-M   'P 1'
#
loop_
_entity.id
_entity.type
_entity.pdbx_description
1 polymer ?
#
loop_
_entity_poly.entity_id
_entity_poly.type
_entity_poly.pdbx_seq_one_letter_code
_entity_poly.pdbx_strand_id
1 'polypeptide(L)'
;MKTPGCKQDTERLIDDFIFICFLTGNDFIPQIPSLEINEFAVDLLIEVYKTTFNKMGGYMVNTDKIKDKYGAYLEVSRLEKFFHELSLCEEKILLKRYELQEKLLRKIQSEAAVKEWAKGEDRGEKKTSFAQQFFYPVETSLERKSDDVVRKNTRELWRTVSDIFCNKDDLFKNGACKQDKIRPGWKSRFYREKFGAETSKEVGRLQTEMVQKYLEGLCWMLQCYFYEVPSWTWCYPFYYAPFASDFKCLSQFNISFTVDKPLRPFDQLMAVLPPQKNVLSCALPKCYSKLIGCEESKIQMSHPTEFEIDPDGRRFLSQGIAKLPFIDKELLLSATKMVEKDLTEDEMARNNARQERIFLRNSQSLANTAAFVATISDNAQKKLWIDTSEIGGWFSPDEKEVESSALRKNKVQHAWSWIRDPHMTVSAMFFNPEAVKPISRLLDNVIVPDKTITEADIRKRPMWHTYPGPRPRRPHVTHKPDTHWKASSPATPREEHKLAGEGWLGRGKGSAAATAETRQIGPSGYGRGSQGADMAQRQSRG
;
A
#
# COMPACT_ATOMS: atom_id res chain seq x y z
N MET A 1 -13.99 25.97 -14.36
CA MET A 1 -15.12 26.09 -13.42
C MET A 1 -15.18 27.53 -12.96
N LYS A 2 -16.17 28.31 -13.40
CA LYS A 2 -16.48 29.60 -12.77
C LYS A 2 -17.99 29.64 -12.64
N THR A 3 -18.49 29.41 -11.43
CA THR A 3 -19.90 29.58 -11.10
C THR A 3 -20.04 31.05 -10.65
N PRO A 4 -20.88 31.87 -11.29
CA PRO A 4 -21.10 33.24 -10.85
C PRO A 4 -21.62 33.24 -9.41
N GLY A 5 -20.92 33.92 -8.49
CA GLY A 5 -21.40 34.20 -7.12
C GLY A 5 -20.91 33.27 -5.99
N CYS A 6 -20.13 32.21 -6.26
CA CYS A 6 -19.54 31.39 -5.20
C CYS A 6 -18.01 31.37 -5.33
N LYS A 7 -17.30 31.89 -4.32
CA LYS A 7 -15.84 31.79 -4.23
C LYS A 7 -15.50 30.32 -3.96
N GLN A 8 -14.87 29.65 -4.91
CA GLN A 8 -14.46 28.26 -4.74
C GLN A 8 -13.40 28.17 -3.64
N ASP A 9 -13.63 27.26 -2.71
CA ASP A 9 -12.70 26.85 -1.66
C ASP A 9 -11.81 25.71 -2.20
N THR A 10 -10.50 25.97 -2.24
CA THR A 10 -9.49 25.03 -2.76
C THR A 10 -9.30 23.82 -1.84
N GLU A 11 -9.34 24.01 -0.52
CA GLU A 11 -9.13 22.92 0.45
C GLU A 11 -10.29 21.93 0.36
N ARG A 12 -11.52 22.43 0.22
CA ARG A 12 -12.69 21.57 -0.01
C ARG A 12 -12.69 20.85 -1.35
N LEU A 13 -12.06 21.43 -2.39
CA LEU A 13 -11.86 20.72 -3.65
C LEU A 13 -10.85 19.57 -3.49
N ILE A 14 -9.84 19.74 -2.63
CA ILE A 14 -8.87 18.70 -2.30
C ILE A 14 -9.56 17.58 -1.50
N ASP A 15 -10.38 17.92 -0.50
CA ASP A 15 -11.18 16.95 0.27
C ASP A 15 -12.05 16.08 -0.67
N ASP A 16 -12.78 16.71 -1.59
CA ASP A 16 -13.59 16.01 -2.59
C ASP A 16 -12.73 15.19 -3.56
N PHE A 17 -11.55 15.68 -3.93
CA PHE A 17 -10.61 14.95 -4.80
C PHE A 17 -10.10 13.67 -4.12
N ILE A 18 -9.73 13.74 -2.84
CA ILE A 18 -9.34 12.59 -2.04
C ILE A 18 -10.50 11.58 -2.01
N PHE A 19 -11.71 12.07 -1.72
CA PHE A 19 -12.90 11.23 -1.66
C PHE A 19 -13.22 10.51 -2.98
N ILE A 20 -13.20 11.20 -4.12
CA ILE A 20 -13.46 10.53 -5.41
C ILE A 20 -12.37 9.49 -5.72
N CYS A 21 -11.12 9.69 -5.28
CA CYS A 21 -10.06 8.70 -5.45
C CYS A 21 -10.35 7.40 -4.67
N PHE A 22 -11.10 7.44 -3.57
CA PHE A 22 -11.52 6.21 -2.87
C PHE A 22 -12.33 5.26 -3.77
N LEU A 23 -13.05 5.80 -4.76
CA LEU A 23 -13.90 5.01 -5.68
C LEU A 23 -13.10 4.14 -6.66
N THR A 24 -11.81 4.42 -6.88
CA THR A 24 -10.96 3.60 -7.77
C THR A 24 -10.49 2.28 -7.13
N GLY A 25 -10.97 1.97 -5.92
CA GLY A 25 -10.53 0.83 -5.13
C GLY A 25 -9.36 1.18 -4.21
N ASN A 26 -9.36 0.55 -3.03
CA ASN A 26 -8.37 0.75 -1.98
C ASN A 26 -8.35 -0.52 -1.09
N ASP A 27 -7.56 -0.49 -0.02
CA ASP A 27 -7.37 -1.66 0.86
C ASP A 27 -8.64 -2.07 1.62
N PHE A 28 -9.63 -1.18 1.75
CA PHE A 28 -10.82 -1.39 2.58
C PHE A 28 -12.08 -1.75 1.79
N ILE A 29 -12.20 -1.24 0.56
CA ILE A 29 -13.34 -1.54 -0.33
C ILE A 29 -12.87 -1.85 -1.76
N PRO A 30 -13.53 -2.80 -2.44
CA PRO A 30 -13.18 -3.16 -3.80
C PRO A 30 -13.42 -2.01 -4.78
N GLN A 31 -12.67 -2.06 -5.88
CA GLN A 31 -12.82 -1.15 -7.01
C GLN A 31 -14.21 -1.30 -7.65
N ILE A 32 -14.88 -0.18 -7.96
CA ILE A 32 -16.11 -0.20 -8.76
C ILE A 32 -15.80 -0.79 -10.15
N PRO A 33 -16.60 -1.73 -10.69
CA PRO A 33 -16.25 -2.48 -11.89
C PRO A 33 -15.90 -1.60 -13.11
N SER A 34 -16.49 -0.41 -13.24
CA SER A 34 -16.24 0.53 -14.34
C SER A 34 -15.04 1.46 -14.13
N LEU A 35 -14.31 1.39 -13.01
CA LEU A 35 -13.29 2.38 -12.63
C LEU A 35 -11.87 1.82 -12.49
N GLU A 36 -11.17 1.51 -13.60
CA GLU A 36 -9.78 1.06 -13.54
C GLU A 36 -8.75 2.18 -13.74
N ILE A 37 -7.75 2.27 -12.85
CA ILE A 37 -6.67 3.27 -12.92
C ILE A 37 -5.90 3.18 -14.25
N ASN A 38 -5.63 1.96 -14.74
CA ASN A 38 -4.97 1.72 -16.04
C ASN A 38 -5.78 2.19 -17.25
N GLU A 39 -7.07 2.48 -17.04
CA GLU A 39 -8.04 3.01 -18.00
C GLU A 39 -8.38 4.48 -17.72
N PHE A 40 -7.53 5.19 -16.96
CA PHE A 40 -7.69 6.61 -16.63
C PHE A 40 -8.99 6.91 -15.85
N ALA A 41 -9.35 6.05 -14.89
CA ALA A 41 -10.53 6.24 -14.04
C ALA A 41 -10.48 7.54 -13.23
N VAL A 42 -9.31 7.97 -12.75
CA VAL A 42 -9.17 9.23 -12.01
C VAL A 42 -9.52 10.43 -12.90
N ASP A 43 -9.05 10.46 -14.15
CA ASP A 43 -9.42 11.48 -15.13
C ASP A 43 -10.94 11.51 -15.35
N LEU A 44 -11.60 10.35 -15.37
CA LEU A 44 -13.05 10.23 -15.50
C LEU A 44 -13.79 10.79 -14.29
N LEU A 45 -13.36 10.44 -13.10
CA LEU A 45 -13.95 10.92 -11.86
C LEU A 45 -13.83 12.45 -11.76
N ILE A 46 -12.66 13.00 -12.10
CA ILE A 46 -12.46 14.45 -12.15
C ILE A 46 -13.38 15.11 -13.19
N GLU A 47 -13.51 14.53 -14.39
CA GLU A 47 -14.36 15.13 -15.43
C GLU A 47 -15.86 15.06 -15.09
N VAL A 48 -16.32 13.93 -14.54
CA VAL A 48 -17.69 13.80 -14.02
C VAL A 48 -17.91 14.79 -12.88
N TYR A 49 -16.99 14.90 -11.92
CA TYR A 49 -17.08 15.86 -10.84
C TYR A 49 -17.19 17.29 -11.38
N LYS A 50 -16.32 17.65 -12.34
CA LYS A 50 -16.31 18.99 -12.93
C LYS A 50 -17.61 19.37 -13.63
N THR A 51 -18.18 18.44 -14.40
CA THR A 51 -19.39 18.65 -15.18
C THR A 51 -20.66 18.63 -14.32
N THR A 52 -20.62 17.93 -13.18
CA THR A 52 -21.75 17.77 -12.26
C THR A 52 -21.74 18.74 -11.08
N PHE A 53 -20.59 19.33 -10.73
CA PHE A 53 -20.40 20.18 -9.54
C PHE A 53 -21.51 21.22 -9.32
N ASN A 54 -21.88 21.95 -10.38
CA ASN A 54 -22.95 22.95 -10.30
C ASN A 54 -24.35 22.31 -10.21
N LYS A 55 -24.59 21.20 -10.90
CA LYS A 55 -25.88 20.48 -10.88
C LYS A 55 -26.14 19.79 -9.53
N MET A 56 -25.08 19.30 -8.89
CA MET A 56 -25.16 18.65 -7.59
C MET A 56 -25.29 19.66 -6.44
N GLY A 57 -24.83 20.90 -6.63
CA GLY A 57 -25.01 21.99 -5.66
C GLY A 57 -23.77 22.25 -4.81
N GLY A 58 -22.57 21.92 -5.31
CA GLY A 58 -21.30 22.13 -4.63
C GLY A 58 -20.68 20.85 -4.07
N TYR A 59 -19.81 20.98 -3.08
CA TYR A 59 -18.94 19.93 -2.55
C TYR A 59 -19.66 18.68 -2.01
N MET A 60 -19.06 17.49 -2.12
CA MET A 60 -19.62 16.25 -1.57
C MET A 60 -19.25 16.03 -0.11
N VAL A 61 -18.05 16.46 0.28
CA VAL A 61 -17.49 16.27 1.62
C VAL A 61 -17.54 17.56 2.42
N ASN A 62 -17.82 17.41 3.70
CA ASN A 62 -17.77 18.47 4.69
C ASN A 62 -17.00 18.01 5.94
N THR A 63 -15.69 18.26 5.95
CA THR A 63 -14.78 17.89 7.03
C THR A 63 -15.10 18.59 8.35
N ASP A 64 -15.78 19.75 8.34
CA ASP A 64 -16.27 20.39 9.56
C ASP A 64 -17.28 19.53 10.35
N LYS A 65 -17.95 18.61 9.65
CA LYS A 65 -18.90 17.65 10.23
C LYS A 65 -18.29 16.27 10.43
N ILE A 66 -16.97 16.07 10.29
CA ILE A 66 -16.36 14.73 10.29
C ILE A 66 -16.65 13.90 11.56
N LYS A 67 -16.85 14.60 12.70
CA LYS A 67 -17.19 13.99 13.99
C LYS A 67 -18.67 13.62 14.13
N ASP A 68 -19.51 13.91 13.13
CA ASP A 68 -20.92 13.56 13.14
C ASP A 68 -21.09 12.02 13.15
N LYS A 69 -21.90 11.54 14.09
CA LYS A 69 -22.09 10.10 14.31
C LYS A 69 -22.90 9.41 13.22
N TYR A 70 -23.65 10.19 12.43
CA TYR A 70 -24.60 9.70 11.44
C TYR A 70 -24.13 9.91 10.00
N GLY A 71 -22.86 10.26 9.79
CA GLY A 71 -22.30 10.41 8.45
C GLY A 71 -22.62 11.74 7.76
N ALA A 72 -23.09 12.77 8.48
CA ALA A 72 -23.52 14.04 7.85
C ALA A 72 -22.39 14.85 7.18
N TYR A 73 -21.13 14.38 7.25
CA TYR A 73 -20.00 14.90 6.50
C TYR A 73 -19.99 14.47 5.03
N LEU A 74 -20.82 13.49 4.64
CA LEU A 74 -21.00 13.08 3.25
C LEU A 74 -22.39 13.48 2.75
N GLU A 75 -22.44 14.37 1.77
CA GLU A 75 -23.69 14.86 1.19
C GLU A 75 -24.26 13.83 0.19
N VAL A 76 -24.98 12.83 0.71
CA VAL A 76 -25.47 11.66 -0.07
C VAL A 76 -26.33 12.04 -1.28
N SER A 77 -27.13 13.10 -1.21
CA SER A 77 -27.92 13.57 -2.36
C SER A 77 -27.06 14.12 -3.50
N ARG A 78 -25.87 14.66 -3.19
CA ARG A 78 -24.91 15.13 -4.20
C ARG A 78 -24.15 13.94 -4.79
N LEU A 79 -23.77 13.00 -3.93
CA LEU A 79 -23.13 11.75 -4.32
C LEU A 79 -23.99 10.93 -5.28
N GLU A 80 -25.30 10.84 -5.03
CA GLU A 80 -26.22 10.13 -5.91
C GLU A 80 -26.26 10.73 -7.33
N LYS A 81 -26.27 12.07 -7.44
CA LYS A 81 -26.18 12.75 -8.74
C LYS A 81 -24.84 12.51 -9.44
N PHE A 82 -23.75 12.48 -8.68
CA PHE A 82 -22.43 12.15 -9.19
C PHE A 82 -22.38 10.73 -9.76
N PHE A 83 -22.89 9.73 -9.02
CA PHE A 83 -22.97 8.35 -9.49
C PHE A 83 -23.91 8.18 -10.68
N HIS A 84 -25.02 8.90 -10.72
CA HIS A 84 -25.91 8.90 -11.87
C HIS A 84 -25.17 9.28 -13.16
N GLU A 85 -24.40 10.36 -13.13
CA GLU A 85 -23.64 10.82 -14.31
C GLU A 85 -22.47 9.88 -14.63
N LEU A 86 -21.81 9.31 -13.62
CA LEU A 86 -20.80 8.27 -13.82
C LEU A 86 -21.40 7.02 -14.50
N SER A 87 -22.62 6.64 -14.15
CA SER A 87 -23.31 5.46 -14.68
C SER A 87 -23.58 5.55 -16.18
N LEU A 88 -23.66 6.75 -16.75
CA LEU A 88 -23.86 6.96 -18.19
C LEU A 88 -22.66 6.50 -19.03
N CYS A 89 -21.47 6.42 -18.42
CA CYS A 89 -20.25 5.94 -19.07
C CYS A 89 -19.98 4.45 -18.85
N GLU A 90 -20.68 3.81 -17.90
CA GLU A 90 -20.40 2.46 -17.41
C GLU A 90 -20.40 1.41 -18.53
N GLU A 91 -21.49 1.32 -19.31
CA GLU A 91 -21.62 0.34 -20.39
C GLU A 91 -20.55 0.54 -21.47
N LYS A 92 -20.25 1.80 -21.84
CA LYS A 92 -19.24 2.13 -22.84
C LYS A 92 -17.84 1.69 -22.40
N ILE A 93 -17.51 1.86 -21.12
CA ILE A 93 -16.22 1.43 -20.55
C ILE A 93 -16.13 -0.09 -20.58
N LEU A 94 -17.15 -0.80 -20.11
CA LEU A 94 -17.17 -2.25 -20.05
C LEU A 94 -17.07 -2.88 -21.44
N LEU A 95 -17.82 -2.37 -22.42
CA LEU A 95 -17.75 -2.81 -23.82
C LEU A 95 -16.35 -2.63 -24.40
N LYS A 96 -15.76 -1.44 -24.23
CA LYS A 96 -14.42 -1.17 -24.75
C LYS A 96 -13.37 -2.08 -24.10
N ARG A 97 -13.44 -2.30 -22.79
CA ARG A 97 -12.53 -3.20 -22.07
C ARG A 97 -12.62 -4.62 -22.62
N TYR A 98 -13.84 -5.12 -22.78
CA TYR A 98 -14.11 -6.43 -23.36
C TYR A 98 -13.48 -6.58 -24.75
N GLU A 99 -13.71 -5.63 -25.66
CA GLU A 99 -13.13 -5.67 -27.01
C GLU A 99 -11.59 -5.68 -27.02
N LEU A 100 -10.96 -4.91 -26.14
CA LEU A 100 -9.50 -4.83 -26.06
C LEU A 100 -8.90 -6.11 -25.48
N GLN A 101 -9.55 -6.69 -24.48
CA GLN A 101 -9.14 -7.96 -23.89
C GLN A 101 -9.29 -9.10 -24.89
N GLU A 102 -10.38 -9.14 -25.67
CA GLU A 102 -10.58 -10.14 -26.72
C GLU A 102 -9.48 -10.05 -27.79
N LYS A 103 -9.16 -8.83 -28.25
CA LYS A 103 -8.07 -8.59 -29.21
C LYS A 103 -6.72 -9.06 -28.66
N LEU A 104 -6.44 -8.79 -27.39
CA LEU A 104 -5.21 -9.22 -26.72
C LEU A 104 -5.14 -10.75 -26.61
N LEU A 105 -6.24 -11.40 -26.24
CA LEU A 105 -6.32 -12.86 -26.12
C LEU A 105 -6.04 -13.53 -27.47
N ARG A 106 -6.69 -13.07 -28.54
CA ARG A 106 -6.45 -13.58 -29.90
C ARG A 106 -4.98 -13.41 -30.32
N LYS A 107 -4.37 -12.27 -29.99
CA LYS A 107 -2.94 -12.03 -30.26
C LYS A 107 -2.05 -13.03 -29.52
N ILE A 108 -2.26 -13.23 -28.22
CA ILE A 108 -1.46 -14.17 -27.42
C ILE A 108 -1.62 -15.61 -27.94
N GLN A 109 -2.84 -16.02 -28.28
CA GLN A 109 -3.12 -17.34 -28.85
C GLN A 109 -2.42 -17.52 -30.21
N SER A 110 -2.43 -16.50 -31.07
CA SER A 110 -1.72 -16.55 -32.35
C SER A 110 -0.20 -16.65 -32.18
N GLU A 111 0.39 -15.91 -31.24
CA GLU A 111 1.83 -15.98 -30.94
C GLU A 111 2.22 -17.35 -30.35
N ALA A 112 1.36 -17.95 -29.53
CA ALA A 112 1.55 -19.30 -29.01
C ALA A 112 1.52 -20.35 -30.13
N ALA A 113 0.55 -20.25 -31.05
CA ALA A 113 0.46 -21.15 -32.20
C ALA A 113 1.70 -21.07 -33.11
N VAL A 114 2.21 -19.86 -33.38
CA VAL A 114 3.43 -19.66 -34.16
C VAL A 114 4.65 -20.27 -33.47
N LYS A 115 4.77 -20.14 -32.14
CA LYS A 115 5.87 -20.76 -31.38
C LYS A 115 5.81 -22.28 -31.37
N GLU A 116 4.62 -22.87 -31.26
CA GLU A 116 4.45 -24.31 -31.34
C GLU A 116 4.75 -24.84 -32.75
N TRP A 117 4.36 -24.11 -33.81
CA TRP A 117 4.75 -24.41 -35.19
C TRP A 117 6.28 -24.40 -35.38
N ALA A 118 6.95 -23.34 -34.90
CA ALA A 118 8.42 -23.22 -35.01
C ALA A 118 9.17 -24.33 -34.27
N LYS A 119 8.64 -24.82 -33.13
CA LYS A 119 9.18 -25.99 -32.42
C LYS A 119 8.91 -27.31 -33.16
N GLY A 120 7.85 -27.37 -33.97
CA GLY A 120 7.50 -28.52 -34.81
C GLY A 120 8.42 -28.66 -36.01
N GLU A 121 8.83 -27.55 -36.64
CA GLU A 121 9.80 -27.54 -37.75
C GLU A 121 11.21 -27.97 -37.31
N ASP A 122 11.64 -27.62 -36.09
CA ASP A 122 12.96 -28.02 -35.55
C ASP A 122 13.03 -29.52 -35.16
N ARG A 123 11.89 -30.24 -35.12
CA ARG A 123 11.86 -31.71 -34.98
C ARG A 123 12.02 -32.45 -36.31
N GLY A 124 12.12 -31.71 -37.41
CA GLY A 124 12.38 -32.23 -38.74
C GLY A 124 13.81 -32.72 -38.99
N GLU A 125 14.73 -32.71 -38.02
CA GLU A 125 16.06 -33.31 -38.19
C GLU A 125 16.77 -33.53 -36.84
N LYS A 126 16.32 -34.53 -36.08
CA LYS A 126 17.12 -35.35 -35.14
C LYS A 126 16.24 -36.37 -34.43
N LYS A 127 16.20 -37.59 -34.97
CA LYS A 127 15.86 -38.78 -34.19
C LYS A 127 17.06 -39.11 -33.30
N THR A 128 17.03 -38.67 -32.05
CA THR A 128 17.78 -39.31 -30.96
C THR A 128 16.84 -39.53 -29.79
N SER A 129 16.83 -40.75 -29.28
CA SER A 129 15.89 -41.27 -28.30
C SER A 129 15.80 -40.38 -27.05
N PHE A 130 14.59 -39.93 -26.74
CA PHE A 130 14.26 -39.24 -25.49
C PHE A 130 14.07 -40.25 -24.36
N ALA A 131 15.15 -40.98 -24.05
CA ALA A 131 15.29 -41.82 -22.87
C ALA A 131 16.69 -41.64 -22.31
N GLN A 132 17.05 -40.40 -22.00
CA GLN A 132 18.11 -40.11 -21.04
C GLN A 132 17.43 -39.67 -19.75
N GLN A 133 17.13 -40.66 -18.92
CA GLN A 133 17.29 -40.61 -17.49
C GLN A 133 18.14 -39.39 -17.04
N PHE A 134 17.54 -38.52 -16.23
CA PHE A 134 18.28 -37.53 -15.45
C PHE A 134 19.16 -38.24 -14.40
N PHE A 135 20.27 -38.85 -14.83
CA PHE A 135 21.37 -39.19 -13.95
C PHE A 135 22.27 -37.96 -13.85
N TYR A 136 22.16 -37.23 -12.73
CA TYR A 136 23.24 -36.35 -12.32
C TYR A 136 24.35 -37.24 -11.77
N PRO A 137 25.61 -37.10 -12.23
CA PRO A 137 26.72 -37.70 -11.51
C PRO A 137 26.75 -37.02 -10.14
N VAL A 138 26.50 -37.78 -9.08
CA VAL A 138 26.92 -37.37 -7.73
C VAL A 138 28.43 -37.56 -7.73
N GLU A 139 29.16 -36.56 -8.21
CA GLU A 139 30.56 -36.43 -7.85
C GLU A 139 30.61 -35.95 -6.40
N THR A 140 30.79 -36.91 -5.49
CA THR A 140 31.34 -36.67 -4.15
C THR A 140 32.81 -36.27 -4.29
N SER A 141 33.05 -35.03 -4.68
CA SER A 141 34.32 -34.35 -4.48
C SER A 141 34.08 -33.18 -3.53
N LEU A 142 34.66 -33.28 -2.33
CA LEU A 142 34.69 -32.26 -1.29
C LEU A 142 35.62 -31.10 -1.71
N GLU A 143 35.28 -30.41 -2.79
CA GLU A 143 35.90 -29.12 -3.11
C GLU A 143 34.99 -27.98 -2.66
N ARG A 144 35.55 -27.03 -1.91
CA ARG A 144 34.85 -25.79 -1.53
C ARG A 144 34.50 -25.03 -2.82
N LYS A 145 33.27 -25.20 -3.30
CA LYS A 145 32.74 -24.42 -4.42
C LYS A 145 32.87 -22.93 -4.06
N SER A 146 33.55 -22.17 -4.92
CA SER A 146 33.68 -20.72 -4.77
C SER A 146 32.30 -20.08 -4.55
N ASP A 147 32.22 -19.12 -3.62
CA ASP A 147 31.04 -18.31 -3.31
C ASP A 147 30.34 -17.76 -4.56
N ASP A 148 31.11 -17.47 -5.63
CA ASP A 148 30.57 -16.93 -6.88
C ASP A 148 29.79 -17.96 -7.69
N VAL A 149 30.19 -19.24 -7.64
CA VAL A 149 29.44 -20.35 -8.26
C VAL A 149 28.12 -20.55 -7.53
N VAL A 150 28.13 -20.49 -6.20
CA VAL A 150 26.91 -20.58 -5.38
C VAL A 150 25.97 -19.40 -5.71
N ARG A 151 26.46 -18.16 -5.70
CA ARG A 151 25.65 -16.97 -6.05
C ARG A 151 25.07 -17.04 -7.47
N LYS A 152 25.84 -17.51 -8.45
CA LYS A 152 25.37 -17.67 -9.84
C LYS A 152 24.26 -18.70 -9.93
N ASN A 153 24.45 -19.88 -9.32
CA ASN A 153 23.45 -20.95 -9.30
C ASN A 153 22.17 -20.51 -8.58
N THR A 154 22.29 -19.84 -7.43
CA THR A 154 21.13 -19.29 -6.71
C THR A 154 20.38 -18.28 -7.59
N ARG A 155 21.08 -17.39 -8.29
CA ARG A 155 20.44 -16.40 -9.18
C ARG A 155 19.74 -17.08 -10.37
N GLU A 156 20.33 -18.12 -10.92
CA GLU A 156 19.74 -18.89 -12.03
C GLU A 156 18.51 -19.67 -11.57
N LEU A 157 18.58 -20.34 -10.42
CA LEU A 157 17.43 -20.98 -9.79
C LEU A 157 16.30 -19.98 -9.54
N TRP A 158 16.60 -18.81 -8.96
CA TRP A 158 15.60 -17.76 -8.74
C TRP A 158 14.97 -17.28 -10.04
N ARG A 159 15.73 -17.13 -11.13
CA ARG A 159 15.17 -16.78 -12.44
C ARG A 159 14.24 -17.88 -12.96
N THR A 160 14.69 -19.13 -12.98
CA THR A 160 13.89 -20.26 -13.46
C THR A 160 12.60 -20.42 -12.66
N VAL A 161 12.69 -20.33 -11.33
CA VAL A 161 11.54 -20.36 -10.43
C VAL A 161 10.60 -19.20 -10.73
N SER A 162 11.12 -17.97 -10.84
CA SER A 162 10.31 -16.80 -11.17
C SER A 162 9.60 -16.94 -12.52
N ASP A 163 10.29 -17.45 -13.54
CA ASP A 163 9.71 -17.66 -14.87
C ASP A 163 8.61 -18.73 -14.86
N ILE A 164 8.80 -19.82 -14.09
CA ILE A 164 7.76 -20.83 -13.87
C ILE A 164 6.55 -20.21 -13.18
N PHE A 165 6.74 -19.43 -12.11
CA PHE A 165 5.66 -18.76 -11.40
C PHE A 165 4.93 -17.78 -12.31
N CYS A 166 5.64 -16.90 -13.01
CA CYS A 166 5.04 -15.94 -13.96
C CYS A 166 4.25 -16.63 -15.09
N ASN A 167 4.69 -17.79 -15.58
CA ASN A 167 3.94 -18.53 -16.60
C ASN A 167 2.71 -19.23 -16.02
N LYS A 168 2.79 -19.78 -14.80
CA LYS A 168 1.61 -20.35 -14.12
C LYS A 168 0.58 -19.28 -13.77
N ASP A 169 1.06 -18.07 -13.44
CA ASP A 169 0.23 -16.92 -13.09
C ASP A 169 -0.53 -16.35 -14.31
N ASP A 170 -0.03 -16.50 -15.55
CA ASP A 170 -0.62 -15.94 -16.77
C ASP A 170 -1.80 -16.76 -17.31
N LEU A 171 -3.02 -16.39 -16.91
CA LEU A 171 -4.26 -17.10 -17.22
C LEU A 171 -4.65 -17.03 -18.70
N PHE A 172 -4.14 -16.05 -19.44
CA PHE A 172 -4.37 -15.93 -20.87
C PHE A 172 -3.60 -17.00 -21.64
N LYS A 173 -2.36 -17.30 -21.21
CA LYS A 173 -1.56 -18.39 -21.81
C LYS A 173 -2.12 -19.76 -21.49
N ASN A 174 -2.63 -19.94 -20.27
CA ASN A 174 -3.10 -21.23 -19.79
C ASN A 174 -4.58 -21.51 -20.17
N GLY A 175 -5.24 -20.59 -20.87
CA GLY A 175 -6.64 -20.74 -21.31
C GLY A 175 -7.67 -20.69 -20.18
N ALA A 176 -7.26 -20.35 -18.96
CA ALA A 176 -8.10 -20.36 -17.76
C ALA A 176 -8.90 -19.06 -17.57
N CYS A 177 -8.60 -18.01 -18.33
CA CYS A 177 -9.34 -16.74 -18.27
C CYS A 177 -10.73 -16.87 -18.93
N LYS A 178 -11.77 -17.09 -18.13
CA LYS A 178 -13.18 -17.01 -18.57
C LYS A 178 -13.61 -15.54 -18.58
N GLN A 179 -14.17 -15.07 -19.69
CA GLN A 179 -14.67 -13.68 -19.83
C GLN A 179 -16.18 -13.72 -20.11
N ASP A 180 -16.96 -12.95 -19.36
CA ASP A 180 -18.37 -12.73 -19.70
C ASP A 180 -18.47 -11.78 -20.90
N LYS A 181 -19.38 -12.09 -21.82
CA LYS A 181 -19.67 -11.24 -22.96
C LYS A 181 -20.53 -10.08 -22.47
N ILE A 182 -20.07 -8.84 -22.66
CA ILE A 182 -20.90 -7.66 -22.42
C ILE A 182 -22.00 -7.62 -23.50
N ARG A 183 -23.20 -8.06 -23.12
CA ARG A 183 -24.44 -8.16 -23.92
C ARG A 183 -25.62 -7.73 -23.04
N PRO A 184 -26.81 -7.41 -23.60
CA PRO A 184 -27.99 -7.11 -22.80
C PRO A 184 -28.16 -8.09 -21.63
N GLY A 185 -28.41 -7.56 -20.44
CA GLY A 185 -28.48 -8.34 -19.19
C GLY A 185 -27.13 -8.69 -18.55
N TRP A 186 -26.00 -8.07 -18.98
CA TRP A 186 -24.67 -8.28 -18.37
C TRP A 186 -24.66 -8.06 -16.87
N LYS A 187 -25.40 -7.05 -16.40
CA LYS A 187 -25.48 -6.73 -14.97
C LYS A 187 -26.17 -7.84 -14.17
N SER A 188 -27.30 -8.36 -14.66
CA SER A 188 -27.99 -9.48 -14.02
C SER A 188 -27.15 -10.75 -14.04
N ARG A 189 -26.38 -11.00 -15.11
CA ARG A 189 -25.42 -12.11 -15.17
C ARG A 189 -24.30 -11.96 -14.15
N PHE A 190 -23.74 -10.76 -13.99
CA PHE A 190 -22.73 -10.49 -12.97
C PHE A 190 -23.24 -10.89 -11.58
N TYR A 191 -24.43 -10.43 -11.17
CA TYR A 191 -24.98 -10.79 -9.86
C TYR A 191 -25.29 -12.28 -9.72
N ARG A 192 -25.73 -12.94 -10.80
CA ARG A 192 -25.97 -14.38 -10.82
C ARG A 192 -24.67 -15.18 -10.68
N GLU A 193 -23.64 -14.84 -11.44
CA GLU A 193 -22.39 -15.59 -11.48
C GLU A 193 -21.52 -15.34 -10.25
N LYS A 194 -21.47 -14.09 -9.75
CA LYS A 194 -20.60 -13.70 -8.63
C LYS A 194 -21.24 -13.95 -7.27
N PHE A 195 -22.57 -13.88 -7.19
CA PHE A 195 -23.31 -13.97 -5.91
C PHE A 195 -24.43 -15.02 -5.90
N GLY A 196 -24.67 -15.74 -7.00
CA GLY A 196 -25.72 -16.77 -7.06
C GLY A 196 -27.16 -16.22 -7.11
N ALA A 197 -27.36 -14.93 -7.41
CA ALA A 197 -28.71 -14.35 -7.44
C ALA A 197 -29.50 -14.80 -8.69
N GLU A 198 -30.59 -15.53 -8.50
CA GLU A 198 -31.36 -16.12 -9.60
C GLU A 198 -32.50 -15.21 -10.06
N THR A 199 -33.18 -14.57 -9.10
CA THR A 199 -34.38 -13.75 -9.33
C THR A 199 -34.08 -12.25 -9.35
N SER A 200 -34.90 -11.47 -10.06
CA SER A 200 -34.77 -10.00 -10.07
C SER A 200 -34.93 -9.37 -8.68
N LYS A 201 -35.71 -10.00 -7.80
CA LYS A 201 -35.93 -9.52 -6.42
C LYS A 201 -34.68 -9.72 -5.56
N GLU A 202 -34.01 -10.86 -5.71
CA GLU A 202 -32.73 -11.14 -5.03
C GLU A 202 -31.64 -10.19 -5.49
N VAL A 203 -31.55 -9.95 -6.81
CA VAL A 203 -30.60 -8.97 -7.37
C VAL A 203 -30.85 -7.58 -6.77
N GLY A 204 -32.09 -7.11 -6.74
CA GLY A 204 -32.41 -5.80 -6.16
C GLY A 204 -32.10 -5.70 -4.66
N ARG A 205 -32.37 -6.76 -3.89
CA ARG A 205 -32.01 -6.83 -2.46
C ARG A 205 -30.50 -6.76 -2.26
N LEU A 206 -29.75 -7.57 -3.01
CA LEU A 206 -28.30 -7.63 -2.95
C LEU A 206 -27.67 -6.30 -3.36
N GLN A 207 -28.16 -5.66 -4.43
CA GLN A 207 -27.72 -4.32 -4.84
C GLN A 207 -27.89 -3.30 -3.71
N THR A 208 -29.07 -3.29 -3.07
CA THR A 208 -29.36 -2.38 -1.97
C THR A 208 -28.41 -2.60 -0.79
N GLU A 209 -28.18 -3.86 -0.41
CA GLU A 209 -27.30 -4.23 0.69
C GLU A 209 -25.82 -3.90 0.41
N MET A 210 -25.34 -4.22 -0.79
CA MET A 210 -23.98 -3.88 -1.23
C MET A 210 -23.77 -2.37 -1.28
N VAL A 211 -24.73 -1.60 -1.81
CA VAL A 211 -24.64 -0.13 -1.85
C VAL A 211 -24.62 0.44 -0.43
N GLN A 212 -25.45 -0.06 0.48
CA GLN A 212 -25.42 0.35 1.88
C GLN A 212 -24.03 0.10 2.49
N LYS A 213 -23.48 -1.12 2.36
CA LYS A 213 -22.17 -1.46 2.91
C LYS A 213 -21.03 -0.71 2.23
N TYR A 214 -21.13 -0.43 0.94
CA TYR A 214 -20.15 0.39 0.24
C TYR A 214 -20.18 1.83 0.73
N LEU A 215 -21.39 2.39 0.95
CA LEU A 215 -21.56 3.75 1.48
C LEU A 215 -21.09 3.86 2.94
N GLU A 216 -21.34 2.84 3.77
CA GLU A 216 -20.72 2.71 5.09
C GLU A 216 -19.18 2.73 4.95
N GLY A 217 -18.60 2.00 4.00
CA GLY A 217 -17.14 2.01 3.79
C GLY A 217 -16.57 3.35 3.35
N LEU A 218 -17.27 4.08 2.48
CA LEU A 218 -16.89 5.44 2.10
C LEU A 218 -16.89 6.39 3.30
N CYS A 219 -17.91 6.28 4.16
CA CYS A 219 -18.01 7.05 5.39
C CYS A 219 -16.89 6.68 6.38
N TRP A 220 -16.65 5.38 6.55
CA TRP A 220 -15.59 4.84 7.41
C TRP A 220 -14.21 5.39 7.00
N MET A 221 -13.90 5.37 5.70
CA MET A 221 -12.64 5.88 5.17
C MET A 221 -12.50 7.39 5.35
N LEU A 222 -13.57 8.17 5.10
CA LEU A 222 -13.53 9.61 5.36
C LEU A 222 -13.17 9.89 6.82
N GLN A 223 -13.81 9.22 7.77
CA GLN A 223 -13.47 9.38 9.19
C GLN A 223 -12.05 8.90 9.52
N CYS A 224 -11.64 7.76 8.98
CA CYS A 224 -10.31 7.19 9.19
C CYS A 224 -9.18 8.13 8.70
N TYR A 225 -9.36 8.78 7.54
CA TYR A 225 -8.35 9.66 6.96
C TYR A 225 -8.36 11.08 7.53
N PHE A 226 -9.54 11.63 7.85
CA PHE A 226 -9.66 13.02 8.29
C PHE A 226 -9.82 13.18 9.81
N TYR A 227 -10.01 12.10 10.56
CA TYR A 227 -10.21 12.17 12.01
C TYR A 227 -9.58 10.98 12.76
N GLU A 228 -10.34 9.90 12.95
CA GLU A 228 -9.96 8.71 13.71
C GLU A 228 -10.72 7.49 13.15
N VAL A 229 -10.22 6.28 13.44
CA VAL A 229 -10.89 5.04 13.06
C VAL A 229 -12.25 4.95 13.78
N PRO A 230 -13.39 4.94 13.07
CA PRO A 230 -14.70 4.98 13.72
C PRO A 230 -15.18 3.61 14.21
N SER A 231 -14.65 2.53 13.63
CA SER A 231 -14.84 1.15 14.09
C SER A 231 -13.69 0.28 13.58
N TRP A 232 -13.02 -0.42 14.48
CA TRP A 232 -11.95 -1.39 14.21
C TRP A 232 -12.48 -2.72 13.68
N THR A 233 -13.76 -3.01 13.88
CA THR A 233 -14.35 -4.31 13.50
C THR A 233 -15.23 -4.23 12.27
N TRP A 234 -15.58 -3.03 11.82
CA TRP A 234 -16.27 -2.84 10.55
C TRP A 234 -15.40 -3.34 9.39
N CYS A 235 -16.02 -4.10 8.48
CA CYS A 235 -15.43 -4.49 7.21
C CYS A 235 -16.50 -4.53 6.12
N TYR A 236 -16.09 -4.44 4.86
CA TYR A 236 -16.98 -4.63 3.73
C TYR A 236 -17.21 -6.13 3.46
N PRO A 237 -18.44 -6.67 3.66
CA PRO A 237 -18.67 -8.11 3.73
C PRO A 237 -18.91 -8.76 2.35
N PHE A 238 -18.35 -8.19 1.28
CA PHE A 238 -18.47 -8.72 -0.07
C PHE A 238 -17.13 -8.66 -0.79
N TYR A 239 -16.89 -9.60 -1.71
CA TYR A 239 -15.66 -9.63 -2.50
C TYR A 239 -15.63 -8.62 -3.65
N TYR A 240 -16.80 -8.14 -4.09
CA TYR A 240 -16.93 -7.25 -5.25
C TYR A 240 -17.71 -5.98 -4.88
N ALA A 241 -17.46 -4.90 -5.61
CA ALA A 241 -18.21 -3.66 -5.49
C ALA A 241 -19.51 -3.72 -6.30
N PRO A 242 -20.56 -2.96 -5.91
CA PRO A 242 -21.71 -2.72 -6.78
C PRO A 242 -21.31 -1.85 -7.99
N PHE A 243 -22.15 -1.80 -9.02
CA PHE A 243 -21.92 -0.93 -10.17
C PHE A 243 -22.27 0.53 -9.83
N ALA A 244 -21.72 1.48 -10.60
CA ALA A 244 -22.03 2.89 -10.41
C ALA A 244 -23.54 3.16 -10.59
N SER A 245 -24.19 2.41 -11.49
CA SER A 245 -25.64 2.48 -11.73
C SER A 245 -26.52 1.92 -10.59
N ASP A 246 -25.95 1.27 -9.57
CA ASP A 246 -26.68 0.78 -8.39
C ASP A 246 -26.85 1.82 -7.29
N PHE A 247 -25.99 2.85 -7.25
CA PHE A 247 -26.02 3.89 -6.22
C PHE A 247 -27.22 4.82 -6.41
N LYS A 248 -28.38 4.39 -5.91
CA LYS A 248 -29.66 5.09 -5.95
C LYS A 248 -30.32 5.08 -4.58
N CYS A 249 -31.20 6.05 -4.34
CA CYS A 249 -31.94 6.20 -3.10
C CYS A 249 -31.01 6.24 -1.87
N LEU A 250 -29.84 6.89 -1.97
CA LEU A 250 -28.80 6.85 -0.93
C LEU A 250 -29.28 7.46 0.39
N SER A 251 -30.23 8.39 0.34
CA SER A 251 -30.82 9.03 1.51
C SER A 251 -31.63 8.08 2.41
N GLN A 252 -31.95 6.87 1.94
CA GLN A 252 -32.67 5.88 2.75
C GLN A 252 -31.78 5.20 3.81
N PHE A 253 -30.47 5.26 3.62
CA PHE A 253 -29.51 4.57 4.49
C PHE A 253 -29.14 5.44 5.68
N ASN A 254 -29.19 4.86 6.87
CA ASN A 254 -28.68 5.48 8.09
C ASN A 254 -27.34 4.82 8.44
N ILE A 255 -26.27 5.62 8.50
CA ILE A 255 -24.91 5.13 8.71
C ILE A 255 -24.50 5.44 10.13
N SER A 256 -24.05 4.43 10.85
CA SER A 256 -23.50 4.59 12.20
C SER A 256 -22.50 3.48 12.46
N PHE A 257 -21.44 3.79 13.18
CA PHE A 257 -20.40 2.83 13.53
C PHE A 257 -20.42 2.48 15.01
N THR A 258 -20.09 1.23 15.32
CA THR A 258 -19.86 0.78 16.70
C THR A 258 -18.45 1.18 17.10
N VAL A 259 -18.34 2.06 18.09
CA VAL A 259 -17.05 2.42 18.68
C VAL A 259 -16.52 1.23 19.49
N ASP A 260 -15.41 0.68 19.03
CA ASP A 260 -14.75 -0.49 19.58
C ASP A 260 -13.23 -0.27 19.63
N LYS A 261 -12.47 -1.35 19.88
CA LYS A 261 -11.02 -1.30 20.07
C LYS A 261 -10.32 -2.28 19.12
N PRO A 262 -9.05 -2.01 18.77
CA PRO A 262 -8.27 -2.96 17.98
C PRO A 262 -8.20 -4.32 18.66
N LEU A 263 -8.15 -5.38 17.84
CA LEU A 263 -7.85 -6.72 18.32
C LEU A 263 -6.47 -6.75 19.00
N ARG A 264 -6.29 -7.63 19.97
CA ARG A 264 -4.97 -7.84 20.56
C ARG A 264 -4.06 -8.52 19.54
N PRO A 265 -2.73 -8.39 19.67
CA PRO A 265 -1.78 -8.94 18.71
C PRO A 265 -2.03 -10.42 18.36
N PHE A 266 -2.32 -11.29 19.33
CA PHE A 266 -2.58 -12.71 19.03
C PHE A 266 -3.95 -12.93 18.39
N ASP A 267 -4.98 -12.19 18.81
CA ASP A 267 -6.30 -12.26 18.19
C ASP A 267 -6.21 -11.82 16.71
N GLN A 268 -5.44 -10.75 16.42
CA GLN A 268 -5.17 -10.31 15.06
C GLN A 268 -4.36 -11.33 14.25
N LEU A 269 -3.31 -11.92 14.84
CA LEU A 269 -2.53 -12.96 14.16
C LEU A 269 -3.39 -14.18 13.82
N MET A 270 -4.30 -14.57 14.72
CA MET A 270 -5.27 -15.62 14.44
C MET A 270 -6.25 -15.22 13.33
N ALA A 271 -6.55 -13.93 13.16
CA ALA A 271 -7.43 -13.46 12.09
C ALA A 271 -6.74 -13.32 10.71
N VAL A 272 -5.41 -13.26 10.67
CA VAL A 272 -4.64 -12.94 9.45
C VAL A 272 -3.80 -14.11 8.95
N LEU A 273 -3.26 -14.91 9.87
CA LEU A 273 -2.33 -15.97 9.49
C LEU A 273 -3.06 -17.17 8.87
N PRO A 274 -2.48 -17.77 7.83
CA PRO A 274 -3.05 -18.94 7.20
C PRO A 274 -2.83 -20.22 8.05
N PRO A 275 -3.59 -21.31 7.83
CA PRO A 275 -3.64 -22.48 8.72
C PRO A 275 -2.37 -23.35 8.72
N GLN A 276 -1.33 -23.02 7.95
CA GLN A 276 -0.17 -23.89 7.82
C GLN A 276 0.60 -23.96 9.14
N LYS A 277 0.77 -25.18 9.65
CA LYS A 277 1.35 -25.46 10.96
C LYS A 277 2.72 -24.80 11.17
N ASN A 278 3.57 -24.79 10.15
CA ASN A 278 4.90 -24.17 10.21
C ASN A 278 4.84 -22.64 10.39
N VAL A 279 3.81 -21.98 9.84
CA VAL A 279 3.58 -20.53 10.02
C VAL A 279 3.07 -20.27 11.43
N LEU A 280 2.02 -20.99 11.84
CA LEU A 280 1.40 -20.82 13.15
C LEU A 280 2.36 -21.11 14.31
N SER A 281 3.15 -22.18 14.23
CA SER A 281 4.09 -22.55 15.30
C SER A 281 5.25 -21.56 15.48
N CYS A 282 5.56 -20.76 14.44
CA CYS A 282 6.63 -19.76 14.52
C CYS A 282 6.11 -18.40 15.02
N ALA A 283 4.86 -18.05 14.72
CA ALA A 283 4.30 -16.73 15.02
C ALA A 283 3.47 -16.69 16.33
N LEU A 284 2.81 -17.79 16.68
CA LEU A 284 1.85 -17.85 17.79
C LEU A 284 2.35 -18.71 18.97
N PRO A 285 1.89 -18.41 20.20
CA PRO A 285 2.02 -19.33 21.34
C PRO A 285 1.51 -20.73 21.01
N LYS A 286 2.09 -21.75 21.65
CA LYS A 286 1.69 -23.15 21.44
C LYS A 286 0.20 -23.38 21.72
N CYS A 287 -0.37 -22.74 22.75
CA CYS A 287 -1.79 -22.87 23.11
C CYS A 287 -2.72 -22.29 22.02
N TYR A 288 -2.35 -21.17 21.40
CA TYR A 288 -3.10 -20.57 20.29
C TYR A 288 -3.00 -21.39 19.00
N SER A 289 -1.80 -21.86 18.64
CA SER A 289 -1.60 -22.62 17.40
C SER A 289 -2.45 -23.91 17.32
N LYS A 290 -2.82 -24.50 18.46
CA LYS A 290 -3.69 -25.68 18.54
C LYS A 290 -5.14 -25.39 18.15
N LEU A 291 -5.61 -24.15 18.27
CA LEU A 291 -7.01 -23.79 18.00
C LEU A 291 -7.39 -23.88 16.52
N ILE A 292 -6.46 -23.62 15.60
CA ILE A 292 -6.69 -23.72 14.16
C ILE A 292 -6.50 -25.17 13.68
N GLY A 293 -5.59 -25.93 14.31
CA GLY A 293 -5.27 -27.31 13.93
C GLY A 293 -6.17 -28.40 14.51
N CYS A 294 -7.15 -28.05 15.36
CA CYS A 294 -8.05 -29.01 15.99
C CYS A 294 -9.36 -29.13 15.19
N GLU A 295 -9.70 -30.34 14.76
CA GLU A 295 -10.92 -30.62 13.96
C GLU A 295 -12.22 -30.32 14.71
N GLU A 296 -12.19 -30.28 16.04
CA GLU A 296 -13.34 -29.95 16.89
C GLU A 296 -13.58 -28.43 17.02
N SER A 297 -12.64 -27.61 16.53
CA SER A 297 -12.69 -26.15 16.66
C SER A 297 -13.59 -25.51 15.61
N LYS A 298 -14.62 -24.79 16.06
CA LYS A 298 -15.51 -24.01 15.19
C LYS A 298 -14.79 -22.93 14.37
N ILE A 299 -13.57 -22.54 14.76
CA ILE A 299 -12.75 -21.54 14.06
C ILE A 299 -12.05 -22.14 12.83
N GLN A 300 -11.92 -23.46 12.74
CA GLN A 300 -11.27 -24.12 11.61
C GLN A 300 -11.98 -23.81 10.28
N MET A 301 -13.31 -23.65 10.29
CA MET A 301 -14.10 -23.29 9.10
C MET A 301 -13.67 -21.95 8.48
N SER A 302 -13.14 -21.03 9.29
CA SER A 302 -12.63 -19.74 8.83
C SER A 302 -11.19 -19.81 8.29
N HIS A 303 -10.54 -20.97 8.36
CA HIS A 303 -9.13 -21.17 7.99
C HIS A 303 -8.97 -22.32 6.99
N PRO A 304 -9.51 -22.19 5.77
CA PRO A 304 -9.43 -23.25 4.77
C PRO A 304 -7.99 -23.43 4.26
N THR A 305 -7.59 -24.69 4.03
CA THR A 305 -6.30 -25.01 3.39
C THR A 305 -6.33 -24.75 1.88
N GLU A 306 -7.51 -24.87 1.27
CA GLU A 306 -7.76 -24.61 -0.15
C GLU A 306 -8.92 -23.63 -0.30
N PHE A 307 -8.77 -22.65 -1.18
CA PHE A 307 -9.79 -21.63 -1.46
C PHE A 307 -9.79 -21.25 -2.94
N GLU A 308 -10.92 -20.70 -3.40
CA GLU A 308 -11.08 -20.25 -4.77
C GLU A 308 -10.43 -18.88 -4.98
N ILE A 309 -9.72 -18.71 -6.09
CA ILE A 309 -9.29 -17.40 -6.57
C ILE A 309 -10.06 -17.10 -7.85
N ASP A 310 -10.86 -16.05 -7.85
CA ASP A 310 -11.57 -15.57 -9.03
C ASP A 310 -10.71 -14.55 -9.77
N PRO A 311 -10.28 -14.82 -11.01
CA PRO A 311 -9.51 -13.86 -11.81
C PRO A 311 -10.23 -12.55 -12.09
N ASP A 312 -11.56 -12.53 -12.07
CA ASP A 312 -12.39 -11.36 -12.38
C ASP A 312 -11.99 -10.63 -13.69
N GLY A 313 -11.71 -11.42 -14.74
CA GLY A 313 -11.27 -10.90 -16.04
C GLY A 313 -9.84 -10.35 -16.07
N ARG A 314 -9.08 -10.50 -14.98
CA ARG A 314 -7.65 -10.16 -14.93
C ARG A 314 -6.79 -11.21 -15.61
N ARG A 315 -5.62 -10.79 -16.08
CA ARG A 315 -4.69 -11.65 -16.80
C ARG A 315 -3.91 -12.56 -15.86
N PHE A 316 -3.52 -12.04 -14.71
CA PHE A 316 -2.64 -12.73 -13.77
C PHE A 316 -3.43 -13.19 -12.55
N LEU A 317 -3.20 -14.41 -12.07
CA LEU A 317 -3.87 -14.97 -10.88
C LEU A 317 -3.58 -14.13 -9.63
N SER A 318 -2.39 -13.55 -9.54
CA SER A 318 -1.98 -12.57 -8.52
C SER A 318 -2.84 -11.30 -8.47
N GLN A 319 -3.61 -11.02 -9.52
CA GLN A 319 -4.59 -9.92 -9.57
C GLN A 319 -6.02 -10.39 -9.27
N GLY A 320 -6.22 -11.69 -9.06
CA GLY A 320 -7.51 -12.28 -8.76
C GLY A 320 -7.93 -12.03 -7.31
N ILE A 321 -9.20 -12.30 -7.05
CA ILE A 321 -9.85 -12.11 -5.76
C ILE A 321 -9.87 -13.44 -5.01
N ALA A 322 -9.16 -13.51 -3.90
CA ALA A 322 -9.16 -14.66 -3.01
C ALA A 322 -10.48 -14.73 -2.23
N LYS A 323 -11.29 -15.77 -2.48
CA LYS A 323 -12.57 -15.99 -1.80
C LYS A 323 -12.35 -16.72 -0.48
N LEU A 324 -11.85 -15.97 0.51
CA LEU A 324 -11.65 -16.45 1.87
C LEU A 324 -12.86 -16.15 2.76
N PRO A 325 -13.34 -17.12 3.57
CA PRO A 325 -14.47 -16.90 4.46
C PRO A 325 -14.19 -15.74 5.42
N PHE A 326 -15.17 -14.85 5.59
CA PHE A 326 -15.07 -13.78 6.56
C PHE A 326 -15.05 -14.34 7.98
N ILE A 327 -14.14 -13.83 8.81
CA ILE A 327 -13.96 -14.30 10.18
C ILE A 327 -15.04 -13.72 11.07
N ASP A 328 -15.74 -14.59 11.80
CA ASP A 328 -16.63 -14.18 12.88
C ASP A 328 -15.79 -13.78 14.10
N LYS A 329 -15.75 -12.47 14.36
CA LYS A 329 -15.00 -11.87 15.47
C LYS A 329 -15.44 -12.42 16.83
N GLU A 330 -16.74 -12.54 17.07
CA GLU A 330 -17.23 -12.94 18.40
C GLU A 330 -16.90 -14.41 18.65
N LEU A 331 -16.98 -15.24 17.60
CA LEU A 331 -16.50 -16.62 17.65
C LEU A 331 -14.99 -16.68 17.92
N LEU A 332 -14.18 -15.88 17.20
CA LEU A 332 -12.73 -15.82 17.38
C LEU A 332 -12.34 -15.46 18.82
N LEU A 333 -12.89 -14.36 19.34
CA LEU A 333 -12.60 -13.87 20.69
C LEU A 333 -13.06 -14.84 21.78
N SER A 334 -14.18 -15.53 21.56
CA SER A 334 -14.66 -16.55 22.51
C SER A 334 -13.66 -17.70 22.67
N ALA A 335 -12.99 -18.11 21.60
CA ALA A 335 -12.04 -19.21 21.65
C ALA A 335 -10.66 -18.79 22.16
N THR A 336 -10.14 -17.63 21.73
CA THR A 336 -8.83 -17.16 22.17
C THR A 336 -8.82 -16.87 23.67
N LYS A 337 -9.94 -16.39 24.22
CA LYS A 337 -10.12 -16.18 25.66
C LYS A 337 -9.98 -17.48 26.49
N MET A 338 -10.33 -18.65 25.94
CA MET A 338 -10.23 -19.92 26.67
C MET A 338 -8.78 -20.36 26.93
N VAL A 339 -7.87 -20.00 26.01
CA VAL A 339 -6.46 -20.42 26.05
C VAL A 339 -5.52 -19.33 26.58
N GLU A 340 -6.03 -18.13 26.82
CA GLU A 340 -5.24 -16.99 27.28
C GLU A 340 -4.59 -17.23 28.65
N LYS A 341 -5.26 -17.98 29.53
CA LYS A 341 -4.75 -18.38 30.85
C LYS A 341 -3.48 -19.26 30.77
N ASP A 342 -3.21 -19.86 29.61
CA ASP A 342 -2.07 -20.76 29.39
C ASP A 342 -0.85 -20.01 28.83
N LEU A 343 -0.92 -18.68 28.65
CA LEU A 343 0.18 -17.85 28.19
C LEU A 343 1.26 -17.70 29.27
N THR A 344 2.52 -17.69 28.86
CA THR A 344 3.61 -17.27 29.75
C THR A 344 3.53 -15.76 30.02
N GLU A 345 4.21 -15.28 31.06
CA GLU A 345 4.25 -13.85 31.38
C GLU A 345 4.79 -13.00 30.22
N ASP A 346 5.84 -13.46 29.54
CA ASP A 346 6.40 -12.80 28.35
C ASP A 346 5.40 -12.77 27.18
N GLU A 347 4.66 -13.86 26.99
CA GLU A 347 3.64 -13.95 25.94
C GLU A 347 2.44 -13.04 26.23
N MET A 348 2.02 -12.97 27.49
CA MET A 348 1.00 -12.05 27.94
C MET A 348 1.47 -10.59 27.77
N ALA A 349 2.72 -10.28 28.07
CA ALA A 349 3.30 -8.95 27.91
C ALA A 349 3.43 -8.50 26.44
N ARG A 350 3.63 -9.43 25.48
CA ARG A 350 3.61 -9.11 24.03
C ARG A 350 2.21 -9.11 23.42
N ASN A 351 1.21 -9.67 24.10
CA ASN A 351 -0.20 -9.64 23.68
C ASN A 351 -0.96 -8.38 24.16
N ASN A 352 -0.27 -7.41 24.73
CA ASN A 352 -0.85 -6.16 25.20
C ASN A 352 -0.39 -4.96 24.37
N ALA A 353 -1.24 -3.95 24.25
CA ALA A 353 -0.89 -2.68 23.62
C ALA A 353 0.29 -2.03 24.36
N ARG A 354 1.23 -1.47 23.61
CA ARG A 354 2.38 -0.75 24.15
C ARG A 354 2.26 0.72 23.82
N GLN A 355 2.74 1.55 24.73
CA GLN A 355 2.79 2.98 24.52
C GLN A 355 4.06 3.34 23.74
N GLU A 356 3.95 4.37 22.89
CA GLU A 356 5.06 4.88 22.09
C GLU A 356 6.18 5.42 22.97
N ARG A 357 7.42 5.25 22.51
CA ARG A 357 8.63 5.73 23.18
C ARG A 357 9.29 6.80 22.32
N ILE A 358 9.78 7.85 22.95
CA ILE A 358 10.64 8.86 22.33
C ILE A 358 12.06 8.73 22.88
N PHE A 359 13.04 8.91 22.01
CA PHE A 359 14.46 8.87 22.34
C PHE A 359 15.08 10.23 22.02
N LEU A 360 15.61 10.88 23.05
CA LEU A 360 16.18 12.22 22.96
C LEU A 360 17.66 12.17 23.30
N ARG A 361 18.47 12.90 22.53
CA ARG A 361 19.89 13.04 22.84
C ARG A 361 20.02 13.99 24.04
N ASN A 362 20.88 13.67 25.02
CA ASN A 362 21.04 14.52 26.21
C ASN A 362 21.44 15.97 25.88
N SER A 363 22.13 16.20 24.76
CA SER A 363 22.52 17.53 24.31
C SER A 363 21.36 18.36 23.71
N GLN A 364 20.15 17.81 23.57
CA GLN A 364 19.00 18.56 23.07
C GLN A 364 18.40 19.45 24.17
N SER A 365 17.91 20.63 23.79
CA SER A 365 17.25 21.58 24.72
C SER A 365 16.06 20.94 25.44
N LEU A 366 15.28 20.13 24.73
CA LEU A 366 14.15 19.38 25.27
C LEU A 366 14.56 18.43 26.40
N ALA A 367 15.65 17.67 26.21
CA ALA A 367 16.18 16.73 27.21
C ALA A 367 16.71 17.44 28.47
N ASN A 368 17.16 18.70 28.34
CA ASN A 368 17.67 19.51 29.45
C ASN A 368 16.59 20.37 30.13
N THR A 369 15.35 20.31 29.65
CA THR A 369 14.26 21.11 30.24
C THR A 369 13.96 20.59 31.65
N ALA A 370 13.92 21.48 32.64
CA ALA A 370 13.72 21.12 34.05
C ALA A 370 12.48 20.23 34.26
N ALA A 371 11.45 20.43 33.45
CA ALA A 371 10.23 19.62 33.47
C ALA A 371 10.49 18.17 32.98
N PHE A 372 11.21 17.98 31.87
CA PHE A 372 11.61 16.65 31.38
C PHE A 372 12.55 15.93 32.37
N VAL A 373 13.51 16.66 32.95
CA VAL A 373 14.40 16.13 33.99
C VAL A 373 13.63 15.74 35.26
N ALA A 374 12.64 16.54 35.67
CA ALA A 374 11.77 16.22 36.80
C ALA A 374 10.92 14.98 36.54
N THR A 375 10.42 14.79 35.32
CA THR A 375 9.71 13.56 34.92
C THR A 375 10.60 12.35 35.16
N ILE A 376 11.82 12.34 34.64
CA ILE A 376 12.72 11.17 34.78
C ILE A 376 13.20 10.97 36.23
N SER A 377 13.37 12.04 37.00
CA SER A 377 13.93 11.98 38.35
C SER A 377 12.92 11.58 39.43
N ASP A 378 11.65 11.93 39.28
CA ASP A 378 10.65 11.79 40.35
C ASP A 378 10.00 10.40 40.40
N ASN A 379 10.23 9.52 39.41
CA ASN A 379 9.57 8.19 39.26
C ASN A 379 8.02 8.22 39.40
N ALA A 380 7.41 9.39 39.42
CA ALA A 380 5.99 9.56 39.54
C ALA A 380 5.33 9.29 38.19
N GLN A 381 4.29 8.47 38.15
CA GLN A 381 3.49 8.15 36.96
C GLN A 381 2.72 9.36 36.36
N LYS A 382 3.08 10.59 36.74
CA LYS A 382 2.42 11.80 36.32
C LYS A 382 2.86 12.17 34.89
N LYS A 383 1.89 12.29 33.99
CA LYS A 383 2.11 12.81 32.64
C LYS A 383 2.43 14.30 32.71
N LEU A 384 3.46 14.72 31.97
CA LEU A 384 3.86 16.12 31.83
C LEU A 384 3.60 16.59 30.40
N TRP A 385 2.92 17.73 30.27
CA TRP A 385 2.74 18.39 28.99
C TRP A 385 4.02 19.12 28.58
N ILE A 386 4.44 18.92 27.33
CA ILE A 386 5.52 19.67 26.72
C ILE A 386 5.02 20.22 25.39
N ASP A 387 5.23 21.51 25.18
CA ASP A 387 4.91 22.23 23.95
C ASP A 387 6.13 23.05 23.54
N THR A 388 6.81 22.60 22.49
CA THR A 388 7.96 23.28 21.89
C THR A 388 7.64 23.68 20.47
N SER A 389 8.50 24.50 19.86
CA SER A 389 8.37 24.86 18.44
C SER A 389 8.42 23.66 17.47
N GLU A 390 8.89 22.50 17.93
CA GLU A 390 9.07 21.30 17.11
C GLU A 390 8.11 20.17 17.47
N ILE A 391 7.87 19.95 18.77
CA ILE A 391 7.04 18.84 19.27
C ILE A 391 6.13 19.31 20.41
N GLY A 392 4.87 18.91 20.32
CA GLY A 392 3.86 19.05 21.38
C GLY A 392 3.32 17.68 21.77
N GLY A 393 3.14 17.43 23.07
CA GLY A 393 2.59 16.15 23.57
C GLY A 393 2.82 15.94 25.07
N TRP A 394 2.41 14.78 25.56
CA TRP A 394 2.61 14.39 26.96
C TRP A 394 3.74 13.37 27.10
N PHE A 395 4.48 13.47 28.20
CA PHE A 395 5.62 12.63 28.51
C PHE A 395 5.45 11.97 29.88
N SER A 396 5.90 10.73 30.03
CA SER A 396 6.02 10.08 31.34
C SER A 396 7.28 9.23 31.45
N PRO A 397 7.74 8.89 32.68
CA PRO A 397 8.95 8.10 32.88
C PRO A 397 8.80 6.70 32.30
N ASP A 398 9.92 6.12 31.91
CA ASP A 398 9.98 4.76 31.39
C ASP A 398 10.42 3.78 32.50
N GLU A 399 9.45 3.11 33.12
CA GLU A 399 9.68 2.20 34.26
C GLU A 399 10.68 1.06 33.95
N LYS A 400 10.89 0.72 32.67
CA LYS A 400 11.75 -0.41 32.26
C LYS A 400 13.17 0.01 31.85
N GLU A 401 13.45 1.31 31.69
CA GLU A 401 14.77 1.85 31.34
C GLU A 401 15.15 3.03 32.25
N VAL A 402 15.19 2.79 33.56
CA VAL A 402 15.76 3.75 34.55
C VAL A 402 17.30 3.70 34.56
N GLU A 403 17.94 3.18 33.51
CA GLU A 403 19.39 3.21 33.38
C GLU A 403 19.80 4.35 32.44
N SER A 404 19.99 5.53 33.03
CA SER A 404 20.79 6.63 32.46
C SER A 404 22.28 6.24 32.42
N SER A 405 22.61 5.04 31.96
CA SER A 405 23.97 4.53 31.93
C SER A 405 24.54 4.67 30.51
N ALA A 406 25.78 5.12 30.42
CA ALA A 406 26.51 5.22 29.16
C ALA A 406 26.77 3.86 28.50
N LEU A 407 26.29 2.74 29.06
CA LEU A 407 26.48 1.38 28.58
C LEU A 407 25.13 0.68 28.43
N ARG A 408 24.72 0.41 27.20
CA ARG A 408 23.50 -0.35 26.89
C ARG A 408 23.85 -1.78 26.50
N LYS A 409 23.03 -2.76 26.89
CA LYS A 409 23.23 -4.16 26.48
C LYS A 409 22.94 -4.33 24.98
N ASN A 410 23.86 -4.93 24.25
CA ASN A 410 23.62 -5.34 22.86
C ASN A 410 22.64 -6.52 22.84
N LYS A 411 21.48 -6.36 22.19
CA LYS A 411 20.45 -7.42 22.05
C LYS A 411 20.52 -8.18 20.73
N VAL A 412 21.43 -7.82 19.82
CA VAL A 412 21.50 -8.35 18.44
C VAL A 412 22.56 -9.45 18.30
N GLN A 413 23.61 -9.43 19.12
CA GLN A 413 24.60 -10.50 19.15
C GLN A 413 24.38 -11.39 20.37
N HIS A 414 24.60 -12.71 20.23
CA HIS A 414 24.72 -13.65 21.36
C HIS A 414 25.84 -13.28 22.36
N ALA A 415 26.59 -12.20 22.10
CA ALA A 415 27.61 -11.66 22.96
C ALA A 415 27.01 -10.60 23.90
N TRP A 416 27.24 -10.81 25.19
CA TRP A 416 27.01 -9.87 26.31
C TRP A 416 27.94 -8.65 26.20
N SER A 417 27.92 -7.98 25.06
CA SER A 417 28.72 -6.79 24.80
C SER A 417 27.90 -5.57 25.18
N TRP A 418 28.51 -4.71 25.98
CA TRP A 418 27.95 -3.41 26.31
C TRP A 418 28.35 -2.43 25.22
N ILE A 419 27.37 -1.74 24.65
CA ILE A 419 27.59 -0.66 23.70
C ILE A 419 27.67 0.62 24.49
N ARG A 420 28.79 1.35 24.35
CA ARG A 420 28.88 2.70 24.89
C ARG A 420 27.94 3.61 24.09
N ASP A 421 27.02 4.28 24.75
CA ASP A 421 26.22 5.36 24.16
C ASP A 421 26.94 6.71 24.39
N PRO A 422 27.73 7.20 23.42
CA PRO A 422 28.45 8.47 23.55
C PRO A 422 27.50 9.68 23.60
N HIS A 423 26.23 9.50 23.24
CA HIS A 423 25.23 10.56 23.16
C HIS A 423 24.34 10.64 24.40
N MET A 424 24.54 9.74 25.36
CA MET A 424 23.76 9.65 26.62
C MET A 424 22.25 9.77 26.36
N THR A 425 21.73 8.98 25.43
CA THR A 425 20.35 9.09 24.99
C THR A 425 19.41 8.75 26.14
N VAL A 426 18.37 9.56 26.30
CA VAL A 426 17.32 9.41 27.30
C VAL A 426 16.03 8.96 26.62
N SER A 427 15.31 8.04 27.25
CA SER A 427 14.00 7.55 26.77
C SER A 427 12.88 8.00 27.69
N ALA A 428 11.71 8.23 27.11
CA ALA A 428 10.46 8.50 27.82
C ALA A 428 9.28 7.90 27.06
N MET A 429 8.18 7.66 27.75
CA MET A 429 6.92 7.32 27.09
C MET A 429 6.30 8.61 26.54
N PHE A 430 5.82 8.56 25.30
CA PHE A 430 5.26 9.71 24.59
C PHE A 430 3.79 9.48 24.29
N PHE A 431 2.97 10.51 24.44
CA PHE A 431 1.57 10.51 24.08
C PHE A 431 1.26 11.74 23.23
N ASN A 432 0.60 11.52 22.09
CA ASN A 432 0.12 12.60 21.25
C ASN A 432 -0.78 13.57 22.04
N PRO A 433 -0.79 14.85 21.65
CA PRO A 433 -1.73 15.82 22.20
C PRO A 433 -3.18 15.39 21.90
N GLU A 434 -4.13 15.86 22.71
CA GLU A 434 -5.54 15.57 22.46
C GLU A 434 -5.94 16.07 21.06
N ALA A 435 -6.67 15.24 20.32
CA ALA A 435 -7.11 15.55 18.97
C ALA A 435 -8.06 16.76 18.96
N VAL A 436 -7.52 17.93 18.64
CA VAL A 436 -8.32 19.12 18.31
C VAL A 436 -9.19 18.79 17.09
N LYS A 437 -10.34 19.43 16.94
CA LYS A 437 -11.18 19.28 15.74
C LYS A 437 -10.33 19.56 14.50
N PRO A 438 -10.02 18.54 13.68
CA PRO A 438 -9.27 18.78 12.46
C PRO A 438 -10.18 19.57 11.52
N ILE A 439 -9.62 20.64 10.96
CA ILE A 439 -10.29 21.48 9.96
C ILE A 439 -9.36 21.47 8.76
N SER A 440 -9.86 21.06 7.60
CA SER A 440 -9.13 21.13 6.33
C SER A 440 -8.96 22.59 5.91
N ARG A 441 -7.99 23.27 6.52
CA ARG A 441 -7.61 24.64 6.19
C ARG A 441 -6.11 24.82 6.29
N LEU A 442 -5.59 25.74 5.49
CA LEU A 442 -4.23 26.24 5.68
C LEU A 442 -4.08 26.87 7.07
N LEU A 443 -2.95 26.61 7.71
CA LEU A 443 -2.59 27.23 8.98
C LEU A 443 -2.43 28.75 8.80
N ASP A 444 -2.71 29.47 9.87
CA ASP A 444 -2.52 30.92 9.90
C ASP A 444 -1.04 31.24 9.69
N ASN A 445 -0.74 32.21 8.83
CA ASN A 445 0.62 32.62 8.43
C ASN A 445 1.42 31.61 7.59
N VAL A 446 0.78 30.64 6.93
CA VAL A 446 1.47 29.78 5.98
C VAL A 446 2.10 30.59 4.83
N ILE A 447 3.35 30.30 4.50
CA ILE A 447 4.03 30.85 3.32
C ILE A 447 3.80 29.86 2.17
N VAL A 448 2.89 30.19 1.26
CA VAL A 448 2.59 29.35 0.10
C VAL A 448 3.74 29.46 -0.92
N PRO A 449 4.33 28.34 -1.37
CA PRO A 449 5.41 28.38 -2.36
C PRO A 449 4.93 28.86 -3.72
N ASP A 450 5.85 29.41 -4.51
CA ASP A 450 5.55 29.92 -5.85
C ASP A 450 5.00 28.83 -6.78
N LYS A 451 4.00 29.20 -7.60
CA LYS A 451 3.37 28.29 -8.55
C LYS A 451 4.35 27.95 -9.69
N THR A 452 4.75 26.68 -9.76
CA THR A 452 5.68 26.17 -10.79
C THR A 452 4.98 25.69 -12.07
N ILE A 453 3.66 25.44 -12.01
CA ILE A 453 2.87 24.94 -13.15
C ILE A 453 2.24 26.10 -13.91
N THR A 454 2.47 26.15 -15.22
CA THR A 454 1.95 27.16 -16.15
C THR A 454 0.83 26.61 -17.04
N GLU A 455 0.13 27.48 -17.77
CA GLU A 455 -0.88 27.06 -18.76
C GLU A 455 -0.29 26.16 -19.86
N ALA A 456 1.00 26.29 -20.16
CA ALA A 456 1.69 25.46 -21.15
C ALA A 456 1.83 23.99 -20.69
N ASP A 457 1.76 23.73 -19.38
CA ASP A 457 1.86 22.39 -18.81
C ASP A 457 0.52 21.64 -18.87
N ILE A 458 -0.60 22.36 -19.04
CA ILE A 458 -1.94 21.78 -19.04
C ILE A 458 -2.21 21.08 -20.38
N ARG A 459 -2.40 19.76 -20.32
CA ARG A 459 -2.73 18.93 -21.50
C ARG A 459 -4.15 18.41 -21.40
N LYS A 460 -5.00 18.78 -22.36
CA LYS A 460 -6.33 18.18 -22.51
C LYS A 460 -6.22 16.79 -23.13
N ARG A 461 -6.95 15.82 -22.57
CA ARG A 461 -7.04 14.45 -23.07
C ARG A 461 -8.53 14.06 -23.16
N PRO A 462 -8.98 13.45 -24.27
CA PRO A 462 -10.28 12.78 -24.29
C PRO A 462 -10.41 11.73 -23.19
N MET A 463 -11.64 11.31 -22.93
CA MET A 463 -11.92 10.24 -21.98
C MET A 463 -11.52 8.88 -22.56
N TRP A 464 -11.00 7.97 -21.74
CA TRP A 464 -10.51 6.67 -22.22
C TRP A 464 -11.54 5.92 -23.09
N HIS A 465 -12.79 5.85 -22.64
CA HIS A 465 -13.88 5.17 -23.36
C HIS A 465 -14.30 5.85 -24.68
N THR A 466 -13.78 7.05 -24.99
CA THR A 466 -14.06 7.78 -26.23
C THR A 466 -13.00 7.60 -27.31
N TYR A 467 -11.82 7.05 -26.98
CA TYR A 467 -10.76 6.85 -27.97
C TYR A 467 -10.96 5.60 -28.83
N PRO A 468 -10.58 5.64 -30.13
CA PRO A 468 -10.37 4.43 -30.91
C PRO A 468 -9.07 3.74 -30.48
N GLY A 469 -9.16 2.60 -29.79
CA GLY A 469 -8.02 1.76 -29.41
C GLY A 469 -7.60 1.79 -27.92
N PRO A 470 -6.52 1.07 -27.55
CA PRO A 470 -6.21 0.71 -26.16
C PRO A 470 -5.73 1.87 -25.28
N ARG A 471 -4.83 2.72 -25.80
CA ARG A 471 -4.32 3.89 -25.08
C ARG A 471 -4.04 5.04 -26.05
N PRO A 472 -4.25 6.30 -25.64
CA PRO A 472 -3.78 7.46 -26.39
C PRO A 472 -2.25 7.38 -26.46
N ARG A 473 -1.66 7.54 -27.65
CA ARG A 473 -0.19 7.64 -27.75
C ARG A 473 0.24 8.86 -26.93
N ARG A 474 1.20 8.68 -26.02
CA ARG A 474 1.87 9.85 -25.40
C ARG A 474 2.54 10.61 -26.54
N PRO A 475 2.23 11.90 -26.77
CA PRO A 475 3.03 12.71 -27.67
C PRO A 475 4.47 12.67 -27.16
N HIS A 476 5.44 12.47 -28.05
CA HIS A 476 6.85 12.62 -27.70
C HIS A 476 7.03 14.01 -27.06
N VAL A 477 7.53 14.02 -25.82
CA VAL A 477 7.94 15.27 -25.17
C VAL A 477 9.23 15.69 -25.87
N THR A 478 9.14 16.57 -26.86
CA THR A 478 10.29 17.13 -27.58
C THR A 478 11.03 18.20 -26.77
N HIS A 479 10.41 18.73 -25.72
CA HIS A 479 11.05 19.64 -24.77
C HIS A 479 10.70 19.23 -23.34
N LYS A 480 11.69 18.72 -22.61
CA LYS A 480 11.74 18.96 -21.17
C LYS A 480 12.06 20.46 -21.02
N PRO A 481 11.26 21.26 -20.29
CA PRO A 481 11.71 22.57 -19.86
C PRO A 481 12.98 22.38 -19.05
N ASP A 482 14.01 23.19 -19.29
CA ASP A 482 15.17 23.28 -18.40
C ASP A 482 14.67 23.81 -17.06
N THR A 483 14.33 22.91 -16.14
CA THR A 483 14.09 23.31 -14.76
C THR A 483 15.43 23.75 -14.20
N HIS A 484 15.59 25.06 -14.04
CA HIS A 484 16.68 25.73 -13.34
C HIS A 484 16.69 25.43 -11.83
N TRP A 485 16.50 24.18 -11.42
CA TRP A 485 16.89 23.73 -10.09
C TRP A 485 18.40 23.46 -10.10
N LYS A 486 19.19 24.53 -9.96
CA LYS A 486 20.56 24.41 -9.43
C LYS A 486 20.43 24.50 -7.92
N ALA A 487 20.62 23.38 -7.24
CA ALA A 487 20.85 23.39 -5.79
C ALA A 487 22.09 24.26 -5.52
N SER A 488 21.88 25.43 -4.93
CA SER A 488 22.94 26.35 -4.56
C SER A 488 23.67 25.82 -3.34
N SER A 489 24.90 25.33 -3.59
CA SER A 489 26.02 25.11 -2.66
C SER A 489 26.08 23.81 -1.83
N PRO A 490 27.23 23.10 -1.86
CA PRO A 490 27.47 21.85 -1.12
C PRO A 490 28.29 22.05 0.17
N ALA A 491 27.98 21.25 1.22
CA ALA A 491 28.87 20.23 1.82
C ALA A 491 28.62 19.97 3.32
N THR A 492 28.15 18.76 3.66
CA THR A 492 28.94 17.75 4.40
C THR A 492 28.22 16.39 4.27
N PRO A 493 28.95 15.27 4.18
CA PRO A 493 28.44 14.06 3.56
C PRO A 493 27.56 13.26 4.53
N ARG A 494 26.24 13.30 4.32
CA ARG A 494 25.41 12.12 4.60
C ARG A 494 25.36 11.35 3.28
N GLU A 495 25.72 10.07 3.32
CA GLU A 495 25.53 9.15 2.20
C GLU A 495 24.04 9.07 1.85
N GLU A 496 23.58 9.96 1.00
CA GLU A 496 22.31 9.83 0.31
C GLU A 496 22.49 8.74 -0.75
N HIS A 497 21.97 7.56 -0.44
CA HIS A 497 21.76 6.52 -1.44
C HIS A 497 20.97 7.11 -2.62
N LYS A 498 21.63 7.24 -3.78
CA LYS A 498 21.03 7.63 -5.07
C LYS A 498 20.06 6.56 -5.60
N LEU A 499 18.94 6.33 -4.92
CA LEU A 499 17.83 5.50 -5.41
C LEU A 499 16.43 5.93 -4.90
N ALA A 500 16.28 7.11 -4.27
CA ALA A 500 14.97 7.61 -3.90
C ALA A 500 14.44 8.56 -4.98
N GLY A 501 13.47 8.10 -5.77
CA GLY A 501 12.66 8.97 -6.64
C GLY A 501 12.66 8.65 -8.13
N GLU A 502 12.45 7.39 -8.51
CA GLU A 502 11.80 7.09 -9.80
C GLU A 502 10.66 6.10 -9.57
N GLY A 503 9.47 6.51 -10.02
CA GLY A 503 8.22 5.80 -9.80
C GLY A 503 8.23 4.39 -10.39
N TRP A 504 7.43 3.54 -9.75
CA TRP A 504 7.19 2.14 -10.07
C TRP A 504 6.77 1.92 -11.53
N LEU A 505 7.76 1.63 -12.39
CA LEU A 505 7.58 0.97 -13.67
C LEU A 505 8.78 0.04 -13.92
N GLY A 506 8.58 -1.27 -13.70
CA GLY A 506 9.31 -2.34 -14.41
C GLY A 506 10.72 -2.69 -13.93
N ARG A 507 10.86 -3.91 -13.38
CA ARG A 507 12.06 -4.76 -13.26
C ARG A 507 13.41 -4.07 -12.98
N GLY A 508 13.90 -4.20 -11.74
CA GLY A 508 15.30 -3.94 -11.39
C GLY A 508 15.77 -4.78 -10.20
N LYS A 509 16.88 -5.50 -10.38
CA LYS A 509 17.49 -6.45 -9.44
C LYS A 509 18.19 -5.73 -8.28
N GLY A 510 17.97 -6.15 -7.04
CA GLY A 510 18.87 -5.86 -5.92
C GLY A 510 19.98 -6.90 -5.84
N SER A 511 21.24 -6.48 -6.01
CA SER A 511 22.43 -7.27 -5.68
C SER A 511 22.95 -6.83 -4.33
N ALA A 512 23.05 -7.76 -3.38
CA ALA A 512 23.82 -7.55 -2.16
C ALA A 512 25.30 -7.35 -2.51
N ALA A 513 25.92 -6.29 -1.99
CA ALA A 513 27.36 -6.13 -1.95
C ALA A 513 27.78 -6.07 -0.48
N ALA A 514 28.73 -6.94 -0.16
CA ALA A 514 29.23 -7.22 1.16
C ALA A 514 30.23 -6.17 1.66
N THR A 515 30.30 -6.12 2.99
CA THR A 515 31.43 -5.70 3.84
C THR A 515 32.81 -5.84 3.19
N ALA A 516 33.61 -4.78 3.25
CA ALA A 516 35.06 -4.85 3.11
C ALA A 516 35.73 -4.03 4.23
N GLU A 517 36.40 -4.75 5.12
CA GLU A 517 37.37 -4.24 6.08
C GLU A 517 38.45 -3.44 5.35
N THR A 518 38.79 -2.25 5.84
CA THR A 518 40.02 -1.56 5.40
C THR A 518 40.93 -1.36 6.61
N ARG A 519 42.06 -2.06 6.54
CA ARG A 519 43.19 -2.04 7.48
C ARG A 519 43.80 -0.64 7.60
N GLN A 520 44.19 -0.31 8.84
CA GLN A 520 45.09 0.80 9.17
C GLN A 520 46.48 0.60 8.55
N ILE A 521 47.03 1.64 7.91
CA ILE A 521 48.48 1.90 7.82
C ILE A 521 48.69 3.43 7.92
N GLY A 522 49.55 3.85 8.84
CA GLY A 522 49.85 5.25 9.18
C GLY A 522 50.85 5.96 8.24
N PRO A 523 51.26 7.21 8.58
CA PRO A 523 51.89 8.13 7.64
C PRO A 523 53.42 8.25 7.81
N SER A 524 54.14 8.32 6.68
CA SER A 524 55.47 8.92 6.51
C SER A 524 55.65 9.10 5.00
N GLY A 525 56.06 10.22 4.42
CA GLY A 525 57.09 11.18 4.80
C GLY A 525 57.98 11.38 3.56
N TYR A 526 58.44 12.61 3.34
CA TYR A 526 59.43 13.08 2.36
C TYR A 526 58.96 13.49 0.96
N GLY A 527 59.04 14.80 0.74
CA GLY A 527 59.13 15.42 -0.57
C GLY A 527 60.58 15.48 -1.09
N ARG A 528 60.69 15.85 -2.37
CA ARG A 528 61.84 16.54 -2.97
C ARG A 528 61.32 17.30 -4.19
N GLY A 529 61.58 18.61 -4.22
CA GLY A 529 61.29 19.48 -5.36
C GLY A 529 62.43 19.53 -6.37
N SER A 530 62.15 20.16 -7.51
CA SER A 530 63.11 20.89 -8.34
C SER A 530 62.36 21.80 -9.30
N GLN A 531 62.78 23.06 -9.34
CA GLN A 531 62.28 24.20 -10.12
C GLN A 531 62.73 24.15 -11.59
N GLY A 532 62.11 25.00 -12.42
CA GLY A 532 62.63 25.41 -13.73
C GLY A 532 61.68 26.36 -14.44
N ALA A 533 61.98 27.66 -14.39
CA ALA A 533 61.25 28.76 -15.01
C ALA A 533 61.53 28.88 -16.52
N ASP A 534 60.61 29.46 -17.28
CA ASP A 534 60.98 30.39 -18.36
C ASP A 534 59.82 31.34 -18.71
N MET A 535 60.12 32.63 -18.63
CA MET A 535 59.33 33.77 -19.09
C MET A 535 60.06 34.34 -20.31
N ALA A 536 59.35 34.56 -21.41
CA ALA A 536 59.81 35.42 -22.50
C ALA A 536 58.74 36.46 -22.85
N GLN A 537 59.20 37.71 -22.90
CA GLN A 537 58.45 38.96 -23.06
C GLN A 537 58.13 39.31 -24.53
N ARG A 538 56.96 39.96 -24.69
CA ARG A 538 56.64 41.18 -25.48
C ARG A 538 57.14 41.38 -26.92
N GLN A 539 56.19 41.75 -27.79
CA GLN A 539 56.16 42.98 -28.63
C GLN A 539 54.67 43.22 -29.04
N SER A 540 53.95 44.19 -28.46
CA SER A 540 53.77 45.60 -28.88
C SER A 540 53.18 45.81 -30.29
N ARG A 541 51.94 46.28 -30.37
CA ARG A 541 51.46 47.27 -31.36
C ARG A 541 50.27 48.05 -30.77
N GLY A 542 50.37 49.38 -30.85
CA GLY A 542 49.27 50.34 -30.86
C GLY A 542 48.75 50.78 -29.51
#